data_AF-A0A9W6YEC8-F1
#
_entry.id   AF-A0A9W6YEC8-F1
#
_cell.length_a   1.000
_cell.length_b   1.000
_cell.length_c   1.000
_cell.angle_alpha   90.00
_cell.angle_beta   90.00
_cell.angle_gamma   90.00
#
_symmetry.space_group_name_H-M   'P 1'
#
loop_
_entity.id
_entity.type
_entity.pdbx_description
1 polymer ?
#
loop_
_entity_poly.entity_id
_entity_poly.type
_entity_poly.pdbx_seq_one_letter_code
_entity_poly.pdbx_strand_id
1 'polypeptide(L)'
;MAARRETRSDADAFMARLKGKSLAERQRLCAEHRAYLAGERDVDTDFRMETPAASTGEASTDRPRPPPPPPPLRPILRWKDACYLAAAKKRRERRLAEEAQAKKTTGKQKVTKRQEAVDR
;
A
#
# COMPACT_ATOMS: atom_id res chain seq x y z
N MET A 1 -4.91 -8.75 -30.93
CA MET A 1 -6.05 -8.21 -30.15
C MET A 1 -5.66 -6.86 -29.54
N ALA A 2 -6.62 -6.05 -29.08
CA ALA A 2 -6.30 -4.88 -28.26
C ALA A 2 -5.92 -5.32 -26.84
N ALA A 3 -5.01 -4.58 -26.20
CA ALA A 3 -4.66 -4.80 -24.80
C ALA A 3 -5.92 -4.72 -23.91
N ARG A 4 -6.15 -5.73 -23.08
CA ARG A 4 -7.31 -5.83 -22.19
C ARG A 4 -6.97 -5.20 -20.83
N ARG A 5 -7.93 -4.49 -20.26
CA ARG A 5 -7.81 -3.96 -18.89
C ARG A 5 -8.39 -4.95 -17.90
N GLU A 6 -7.57 -5.42 -16.98
CA GLU A 6 -7.99 -6.29 -15.88
C GLU A 6 -8.69 -5.45 -14.81
N THR A 7 -9.85 -5.90 -14.34
CA THR A 7 -10.49 -5.31 -13.15
C THR A 7 -9.98 -5.99 -11.88
N ARG A 8 -10.16 -5.33 -10.72
CA ARG A 8 -9.76 -5.93 -9.44
C ARG A 8 -10.49 -7.25 -9.15
N SER A 9 -11.77 -7.34 -9.50
CA SER A 9 -12.54 -8.58 -9.37
C SER A 9 -12.00 -9.71 -10.25
N ASP A 10 -11.48 -9.38 -11.43
CA ASP A 10 -10.90 -10.39 -12.34
C ASP A 10 -9.59 -10.93 -11.76
N ALA A 11 -8.74 -10.06 -11.22
CA ALA A 11 -7.50 -10.44 -10.55
C ALA A 11 -7.77 -11.35 -9.35
N ASP A 12 -8.75 -11.01 -8.52
CA ASP A 12 -9.13 -11.83 -7.37
C ASP A 12 -9.68 -13.20 -7.80
N ALA A 13 -10.50 -13.24 -8.87
CA ALA A 13 -11.02 -14.49 -9.43
C ALA A 13 -9.89 -15.36 -10.02
N PHE A 14 -8.92 -14.76 -10.71
CA PHE A 14 -7.74 -15.45 -11.22
C PHE A 14 -6.91 -16.05 -10.10
N MET A 15 -6.61 -15.26 -9.05
CA MET A 15 -5.87 -15.71 -7.88
C MET A 15 -6.60 -16.81 -7.10
N ALA A 16 -7.93 -16.75 -7.02
CA ALA A 16 -8.74 -17.81 -6.43
C ALA A 16 -8.61 -19.14 -7.20
N ARG A 17 -8.61 -19.09 -8.53
CA ARG A 17 -8.45 -20.29 -9.39
C ARG A 17 -7.03 -20.87 -9.40
N LEU A 18 -6.03 -20.09 -8.99
CA LEU A 18 -4.65 -20.57 -8.80
C LEU A 18 -4.44 -21.32 -7.48
N LYS A 19 -5.36 -21.15 -6.49
CA LYS A 19 -5.27 -21.86 -5.21
C LYS A 19 -5.42 -23.37 -5.47
N GLY A 20 -4.50 -24.16 -4.91
CA GLY A 20 -4.45 -25.61 -5.12
C GLY A 20 -3.58 -26.08 -6.29
N LYS A 21 -3.12 -25.19 -7.17
CA LYS A 21 -2.20 -25.53 -8.26
C LYS A 21 -0.74 -25.56 -7.82
N SER A 22 0.08 -26.36 -8.49
CA SER A 22 1.53 -26.43 -8.26
C SER A 22 2.23 -25.11 -8.64
N LEU A 23 3.42 -24.87 -8.11
CA LEU A 23 4.18 -23.64 -8.38
C LEU A 23 4.49 -23.48 -9.88
N ALA A 24 4.87 -24.55 -10.56
CA ALA A 24 5.17 -24.54 -11.99
C ALA A 24 3.92 -24.20 -12.83
N GLU A 25 2.77 -24.79 -12.50
CA GLU A 25 1.50 -24.47 -13.18
C GLU A 25 1.06 -23.04 -12.93
N ARG A 26 1.20 -22.53 -11.70
CA ARG A 26 0.89 -21.13 -11.41
C ARG A 26 1.75 -20.18 -12.23
N GLN A 27 3.05 -20.46 -12.37
CA GLN A 27 3.94 -19.64 -13.19
C GLN A 27 3.52 -19.64 -14.66
N ARG A 28 3.23 -20.83 -15.22
CA ARG A 28 2.73 -20.96 -16.60
C ARG A 28 1.43 -20.18 -16.81
N LEU A 29 0.46 -20.35 -15.93
CA LEU A 29 -0.85 -19.69 -16.02
C LEU A 29 -0.71 -18.17 -15.85
N CYS A 30 0.12 -17.68 -14.92
CA CYS A 30 0.37 -16.25 -14.80
C CYS A 30 1.00 -15.66 -16.07
N ALA A 31 1.91 -16.38 -16.72
CA ALA A 31 2.54 -15.92 -17.96
C ALA A 31 1.54 -15.86 -19.11
N GLU A 32 0.72 -16.89 -19.28
CA GLU A 32 -0.31 -16.95 -20.31
C GLU A 32 -1.41 -15.89 -20.08
N HIS A 33 -1.84 -15.66 -18.83
CA HIS A 33 -2.82 -14.63 -18.49
C HIS A 33 -2.31 -13.23 -18.80
N ARG A 34 -1.03 -12.96 -18.50
CA ARG A 34 -0.37 -11.71 -18.88
C ARG A 34 -0.30 -11.51 -20.39
N ALA A 35 -0.02 -12.56 -21.16
CA ALA A 35 -0.01 -12.50 -22.62
C ALA A 35 -1.41 -12.21 -23.20
N TYR A 36 -2.45 -12.76 -22.58
CA TYR A 36 -3.83 -12.43 -22.92
C TYR A 36 -4.19 -10.97 -22.61
N LEU A 37 -3.80 -10.46 -21.44
CA LEU A 37 -4.01 -9.05 -21.09
C LEU A 37 -3.23 -8.10 -22.01
N ALA A 38 -2.02 -8.48 -22.43
CA ALA A 38 -1.23 -7.74 -23.40
C ALA A 38 -1.84 -7.73 -24.81
N GLY A 39 -2.80 -8.63 -25.10
CA GLY A 39 -3.41 -8.77 -26.42
C GLY A 39 -2.62 -9.64 -27.40
N GLU A 40 -1.57 -10.32 -26.91
CA GLU A 40 -0.74 -11.30 -27.64
C GLU A 40 -1.46 -12.64 -27.81
N ARG A 41 -2.46 -12.92 -26.95
CA ARG A 41 -3.31 -14.11 -27.05
C ARG A 41 -4.77 -13.72 -27.12
N ASP A 42 -5.52 -14.46 -27.95
CA ASP A 42 -6.95 -14.25 -28.15
C ASP A 42 -7.81 -14.83 -27.01
N VAL A 43 -7.33 -15.93 -26.42
CA VAL A 43 -8.00 -16.69 -25.35
C VAL A 43 -7.17 -16.60 -24.08
N ASP A 44 -7.87 -16.38 -22.97
CA ASP A 44 -7.28 -16.39 -21.62
C ASP A 44 -6.81 -17.79 -21.24
N THR A 45 -6.16 -17.93 -20.08
CA THR A 45 -5.70 -19.23 -19.59
C THR A 45 -6.83 -20.21 -19.42
N ASP A 46 -6.66 -21.38 -20.02
CA ASP A 46 -7.55 -22.51 -19.83
C ASP A 46 -7.23 -23.20 -18.51
N PHE A 47 -8.13 -23.07 -17.54
CA PHE A 47 -8.08 -23.81 -16.27
C PHE A 47 -8.59 -25.26 -16.42
N ARG A 48 -8.57 -25.82 -17.65
CA ARG A 48 -9.23 -27.08 -18.00
C ARG A 48 -8.89 -28.14 -16.95
N MET A 49 -9.92 -28.60 -16.27
CA MET A 49 -9.80 -29.62 -15.23
C MET A 49 -9.23 -30.88 -15.86
N GLU A 50 -8.00 -31.24 -15.51
CA GLU A 50 -7.70 -32.65 -15.39
C GLU A 50 -8.57 -33.15 -14.25
N THR A 51 -9.69 -33.78 -14.60
CA THR A 51 -10.51 -34.51 -13.66
C THR A 51 -9.60 -35.49 -12.90
N PRO A 52 -9.42 -35.37 -11.57
CA PRO A 52 -8.93 -36.51 -10.84
C PRO A 52 -10.03 -37.56 -10.92
N ALA A 53 -9.72 -38.71 -11.52
CA ALA A 53 -10.54 -39.90 -11.37
C ALA A 53 -10.86 -40.11 -9.88
N ALA A 54 -12.11 -40.50 -9.64
CA ALA A 54 -12.72 -40.80 -8.36
C ALA A 54 -11.77 -41.05 -7.17
N SER A 55 -11.92 -40.25 -6.12
CA SER A 55 -11.71 -40.73 -4.75
C SER A 55 -13.00 -40.51 -3.98
N THR A 56 -13.77 -41.59 -3.87
CA THR A 56 -14.82 -41.75 -2.87
C THR A 56 -14.16 -41.67 -1.50
N GLY A 57 -14.47 -40.63 -0.72
CA GLY A 57 -13.90 -40.42 0.60
C GLY A 57 -14.76 -39.49 1.44
N GLU A 58 -15.75 -40.11 2.09
CA GLU A 58 -16.36 -39.72 3.37
C GLU A 58 -17.05 -38.35 3.49
N ALA A 59 -18.39 -38.43 3.48
CA ALA A 59 -19.26 -37.42 4.05
C ALA A 59 -18.96 -37.23 5.55
N SER A 60 -18.23 -36.16 5.86
CA SER A 60 -18.23 -35.59 7.21
C SER A 60 -19.19 -34.42 7.21
N THR A 61 -20.32 -34.57 7.90
CA THR A 61 -21.26 -33.48 8.22
C THR A 61 -20.55 -32.51 9.18
N ASP A 62 -19.70 -31.66 8.64
CA ASP A 62 -19.07 -30.57 9.38
C ASP A 62 -20.09 -29.43 9.47
N ARG A 63 -20.72 -29.32 10.64
CA ARG A 63 -21.60 -28.19 10.96
C ARG A 63 -20.73 -26.92 10.86
N PRO A 64 -21.08 -25.93 10.02
CA PRO A 64 -20.20 -24.78 9.80
C PRO A 64 -20.02 -24.05 11.13
N ARG A 65 -18.80 -24.09 11.66
CA ARG A 65 -18.37 -23.21 12.74
C ARG A 65 -18.58 -21.78 12.24
N PRO A 66 -19.28 -20.91 12.98
CA PRO A 66 -19.43 -19.52 12.57
C PRO A 66 -18.03 -18.90 12.38
N PRO A 67 -17.81 -18.13 11.31
CA PRO A 67 -16.52 -17.51 11.08
C PRO A 67 -16.17 -16.63 12.29
N PRO A 68 -14.88 -16.56 12.69
CA PRO A 68 -14.45 -15.62 13.71
C PRO A 68 -14.85 -14.19 13.27
N PRO A 69 -15.22 -13.32 14.22
CA PRO A 69 -15.57 -11.94 13.89
C PRO A 69 -14.42 -11.30 13.11
N PRO A 70 -14.72 -10.45 12.10
CA PRO A 70 -13.70 -9.77 11.34
C PRO A 70 -12.80 -8.96 12.29
N PRO A 71 -11.48 -8.91 12.03
CA PRO A 71 -10.61 -8.04 12.81
C PRO A 71 -11.14 -6.60 12.74
N PRO A 72 -11.02 -5.81 13.82
CA PRO A 72 -11.45 -4.42 13.80
C PRO A 72 -10.80 -3.74 12.59
N LEU A 73 -11.64 -3.16 11.74
CA LEU A 73 -11.21 -2.38 10.58
C LEU A 73 -10.26 -1.31 11.10
N ARG A 74 -8.96 -1.51 10.88
CA ARG A 74 -7.99 -0.45 11.11
C ARG A 74 -8.44 0.71 10.24
N PRO A 75 -8.55 1.95 10.77
CA PRO A 75 -8.89 3.09 9.94
C PRO A 75 -7.90 3.09 8.78
N ILE A 76 -8.41 2.90 7.56
CA ILE A 76 -7.61 3.01 6.35
C ILE A 76 -7.28 4.49 6.27
N LEU A 77 -6.17 4.89 6.89
CA LEU A 77 -5.67 6.25 6.80
C LEU A 77 -5.41 6.46 5.32
N ARG A 78 -6.32 7.18 4.64
CA ARG A 78 -6.20 7.43 3.21
C ARG A 78 -4.82 8.03 3.03
N TRP A 79 -4.08 7.57 2.02
CA TRP A 79 -2.74 8.05 1.71
C TRP A 79 -2.66 9.61 1.65
N LYS A 80 -3.77 10.28 1.28
CA LYS A 80 -3.93 11.74 1.39
C LYS A 80 -3.81 12.29 2.82
N ASP A 81 -4.43 11.63 3.79
CA ASP A 81 -4.41 12.06 5.20
C ASP A 81 -3.03 11.87 5.81
N ALA A 82 -2.34 10.77 5.44
CA ALA A 82 -0.96 10.54 5.85
C ALA A 82 0.00 11.64 5.33
N CYS A 83 -0.12 12.02 4.06
CA CYS A 83 0.63 13.13 3.48
C CYS A 83 0.29 14.47 4.14
N TYR A 84 -0.99 14.73 4.42
CA TYR A 84 -1.43 15.97 5.06
C TYR A 84 -0.90 16.09 6.50
N LEU A 85 -0.94 15.00 7.28
CA LEU A 85 -0.40 14.96 8.63
C LEU A 85 1.13 15.13 8.65
N ALA A 86 1.85 14.52 7.70
CA ALA A 86 3.29 14.71 7.56
C ALA A 86 3.65 16.17 7.21
N ALA A 87 2.93 16.78 6.27
CA ALA A 87 3.13 18.18 5.92
C ALA A 87 2.80 19.13 7.09
N ALA A 88 1.73 18.85 7.85
CA ALA A 88 1.36 19.63 9.02
C ALA A 88 2.42 19.56 10.14
N LYS A 89 2.98 18.37 10.40
CA LYS A 89 4.10 18.19 11.34
C LYS A 89 5.34 18.97 10.91
N LYS A 90 5.73 18.85 9.64
CA LYS A 90 6.89 19.57 9.08
C LYS A 90 6.74 21.11 9.17
N ARG A 91 5.52 21.63 8.97
CA ARG A 91 5.24 23.08 9.16
C ARG A 91 5.37 23.51 10.62
N ARG A 92 4.92 22.70 11.57
CA ARG A 92 5.07 22.99 13.01
C ARG A 92 6.53 22.98 13.44
N GLU A 93 7.29 21.97 13.02
CA GLU A 93 8.73 21.87 13.30
C GLU A 93 9.49 23.07 12.74
N ARG A 94 9.15 23.51 11.51
CA ARG A 94 9.76 24.70 10.92
C ARG A 94 9.48 25.97 11.74
N ARG A 95 8.23 26.17 12.19
CA ARG A 95 7.89 27.33 13.06
C ARG A 95 8.64 27.29 14.38
N LEU A 96 8.72 26.13 15.03
CA LEU A 96 9.48 25.95 16.27
C LEU A 96 10.98 26.21 16.05
N ALA A 97 11.54 25.80 14.92
CA ALA A 97 12.93 26.07 14.57
C ALA A 97 13.17 27.57 14.31
N GLU A 98 12.27 28.25 13.58
CA GLU A 98 12.33 29.70 13.34
C GLU A 98 12.23 30.49 14.65
N GLU A 99 11.31 30.12 15.54
CA GLU A 99 11.21 30.72 16.88
C GLU A 99 12.46 30.47 17.74
N ALA A 100 13.03 29.27 17.68
CA ALA A 100 14.27 28.95 18.38
C ALA A 100 15.46 29.76 17.83
N GLN A 101 15.51 30.01 16.52
CA GLN A 101 16.53 30.87 15.91
C GLN A 101 16.31 32.35 16.26
N ALA A 102 15.07 32.83 16.24
CA ALA A 102 14.72 34.19 16.62
C ALA A 102 15.17 34.49 18.06
N LYS A 103 14.90 33.58 19.01
CA LYS A 103 15.36 33.69 20.41
C LYS A 103 16.88 33.71 20.55
N LYS A 104 17.62 32.98 19.71
CA LYS A 104 19.09 32.99 19.70
C LYS A 104 19.66 34.31 19.18
N THR A 105 18.98 34.96 18.23
CA THR A 105 19.44 36.23 17.65
C THR A 105 19.14 37.44 18.53
N THR A 106 18.03 37.45 19.29
CA THR A 106 17.70 38.56 20.20
C THR A 106 18.56 38.61 21.46
N GLY A 107 19.15 37.49 21.90
CA GLY A 107 20.07 37.46 23.05
C GLY A 107 21.49 37.99 22.80
N LYS A 108 21.87 38.30 21.55
CA LYS A 108 23.25 38.71 21.18
C LYS A 108 23.43 40.20 20.88
N GLN A 109 22.42 41.05 21.09
CA GLN A 109 22.61 42.50 21.04
C GLN A 109 23.42 42.95 22.26
N LYS A 110 24.75 42.90 22.15
CA LYS A 110 25.64 43.61 23.06
C LYS A 110 25.41 45.11 22.82
N VAL A 111 24.71 45.76 23.73
CA VAL A 111 24.66 47.22 23.83
C VAL A 111 26.11 47.69 24.00
N THR A 112 26.74 48.08 22.90
CA THR A 112 28.03 48.77 22.92
C THR A 112 27.73 50.25 23.01
N LYS A 113 27.56 50.74 24.25
CA LYS A 113 27.59 52.17 24.52
C LYS A 113 29.02 52.64 24.34
N ARG A 114 29.30 53.34 23.24
CA ARG A 114 30.55 54.04 22.99
C ARG A 114 30.30 55.55 22.87
N GLN A 115 31.29 56.27 23.40
CA GLN A 115 31.62 57.71 23.28
C GLN A 115 30.90 58.64 24.25
N GLU A 116 31.58 59.59 24.89
CA GLU A 116 32.98 59.83 25.26
C GLU A 116 32.92 61.07 26.17
N ALA A 117 33.68 61.09 27.25
CA ALA A 117 33.85 62.29 28.04
C ALA A 117 34.97 63.15 27.43
N VAL A 118 34.86 64.47 27.64
CA VAL A 118 35.92 65.51 27.55
C VAL A 118 36.14 66.14 26.17
N ASP A 119 35.68 67.39 25.97
CA ASP A 119 36.52 68.61 25.96
C ASP A 119 35.71 69.85 25.46
N ARG A 120 35.41 70.78 26.37
CA ARG A 120 35.43 72.26 26.16
C ARG A 120 34.93 73.03 27.39
#